data_AF-A0A932H6P2-F1
#
_entry.id   AF-A0A932H6P2-F1
#
_cell.length_a   1.000
_cell.length_b   1.000
_cell.length_c   1.000
_cell.angle_alpha   90.00
_cell.angle_beta   90.00
_cell.angle_gamma   90.00
#
_symmetry.space_group_name_H-M   'P 1'
#
loop_
_entity.id
_entity.type
_entity.pdbx_description
1 polymer ?
#
loop_
_entity_poly.entity_id
_entity_poly.type
_entity_poly.pdbx_seq_one_letter_code
_entity_poly.pdbx_strand_id
1 'polypeptide(L)'
;MAFYNKGDQVRSKKRGIVGMIKGLDVVHGGIQYYEVFWGGDDGSDKISELDLEPYQPEDKPTESLIKGTLGGYQDFLRLITQQRLSRTIPLRNNIYAFNASRTRFFPYQFKPLIKFLDSPDHRLLICDEVGLGKTIEAGLILTELRARQTVRRVIVVCPANLSPKWRLELKKRLGEEFDILSAQKF
;
A
#
# COMPACT_ATOMS: atom_id res chain seq x y z
N MET A 1 29.26 29.78 3.94
CA MET A 1 30.04 28.57 4.31
C MET A 1 29.49 27.44 3.47
N ALA A 2 30.36 26.63 2.86
CA ALA A 2 29.92 25.48 2.08
C ALA A 2 29.43 24.38 3.03
N PHE A 3 28.26 23.78 2.76
CA PHE A 3 27.71 22.69 3.55
C PHE A 3 28.35 21.34 3.27
N TYR A 4 28.99 21.17 2.10
CA TYR A 4 29.56 19.89 1.69
C TYR A 4 31.02 20.05 1.23
N ASN A 5 31.81 18.99 1.40
CA ASN A 5 33.20 18.94 1.01
C ASN A 5 33.42 18.00 -0.18
N LYS A 6 34.58 18.16 -0.84
CA LYS A 6 35.02 17.24 -1.89
C LYS A 6 35.14 15.83 -1.33
N GLY A 7 34.48 14.88 -1.99
CA GLY A 7 34.43 13.47 -1.60
C GLY A 7 33.13 13.06 -0.87
N ASP A 8 32.30 14.01 -0.45
CA ASP A 8 31.03 13.70 0.20
C ASP A 8 30.04 13.11 -0.83
N GLN A 9 29.29 12.09 -0.40
CA GLN A 9 28.20 11.53 -1.18
C GLN A 9 26.91 12.33 -0.94
N VAL A 10 26.27 12.72 -2.02
CA VAL A 10 25.04 13.53 -2.00
C VAL A 10 24.01 12.92 -2.92
N ARG A 11 22.74 13.13 -2.60
CA ARG A 11 21.62 12.72 -3.43
C ARG A 11 20.98 13.94 -4.08
N SER A 12 20.63 13.82 -5.36
CA SER A 12 19.88 14.86 -6.06
C SER A 12 18.41 14.80 -5.65
N LYS A 13 17.83 15.91 -5.16
CA LYS A 13 16.39 15.99 -4.84
C LYS A 13 15.49 15.83 -6.06
N LYS A 14 15.96 16.23 -7.24
CA LYS A 14 15.19 16.17 -8.50
C LYS A 14 15.24 14.80 -9.15
N ARG A 15 16.42 14.19 -9.24
CA ARG A 15 16.62 12.90 -9.93
C ARG A 15 16.55 11.70 -8.98
N GLY A 16 16.76 11.90 -7.68
CA GLY A 16 16.85 10.82 -6.69
C GLY A 16 18.11 9.96 -6.78
N ILE A 17 19.03 10.29 -7.71
CA ILE A 17 20.29 9.58 -7.95
C ILE A 17 21.35 10.05 -6.94
N VAL A 18 22.26 9.15 -6.58
CA VAL A 18 23.37 9.40 -5.67
C VAL A 18 24.62 9.73 -6.48
N GLY A 19 25.32 10.79 -6.09
CA GLY A 19 26.57 11.22 -6.71
C GLY A 19 27.61 11.61 -5.65
N MET A 20 28.82 11.90 -6.11
CA MET A 20 29.94 12.31 -5.27
C MET A 20 30.39 13.72 -5.66
N ILE A 21 30.62 14.58 -4.66
CA ILE A 21 31.13 15.93 -4.91
C ILE A 21 32.59 15.87 -5.36
N LYS A 22 32.86 16.30 -6.59
CA LYS A 22 34.21 16.43 -7.15
C LYS A 22 34.92 17.69 -6.68
N GLY A 23 34.17 18.76 -6.46
CA GLY A 23 34.74 20.05 -6.10
C GLY A 23 33.71 21.13 -5.81
N LEU A 24 34.19 22.19 -5.16
CA LEU A 24 33.44 23.43 -4.92
C LEU A 24 33.51 24.28 -6.19
N ASP A 25 32.37 24.81 -6.63
CA ASP A 25 32.27 25.73 -7.75
C ASP A 25 31.99 27.17 -7.26
N VAL A 26 31.77 28.11 -8.18
CA VAL A 26 31.57 29.53 -7.86
C VAL A 26 30.28 29.76 -7.06
N VAL A 27 30.36 30.64 -6.06
CA VAL A 27 29.18 31.16 -5.36
C VAL A 27 28.46 32.16 -6.27
N HIS A 28 27.20 31.89 -6.60
CA HIS A 28 26.37 32.82 -7.37
C HIS A 28 25.12 33.19 -6.59
N GLY A 29 24.92 34.49 -6.36
CA GLY A 29 23.76 34.99 -5.60
C GLY A 29 23.71 34.51 -4.14
N GLY A 30 24.86 34.22 -3.53
CA GLY A 30 24.95 33.68 -2.17
C GLY A 30 24.67 32.17 -2.06
N ILE A 31 24.39 31.50 -3.18
CA ILE A 31 24.18 30.05 -3.25
C ILE A 31 25.48 29.39 -3.71
N GLN A 32 25.94 28.39 -2.96
CA GLN A 32 27.10 27.57 -3.32
C GLN A 32 26.71 26.55 -4.39
N TYR A 33 27.54 26.44 -5.43
CA TYR A 33 27.41 25.39 -6.44
C TYR A 33 28.49 24.32 -6.22
N TYR A 34 28.15 23.08 -6.56
CA TYR A 34 29.02 21.93 -6.45
C TYR A 34 29.07 21.20 -7.79
N GLU A 35 30.26 20.76 -8.17
CA GLU A 35 30.42 19.81 -9.26
C GLU A 35 30.21 18.40 -8.71
N VAL A 36 29.13 17.74 -9.13
CA VAL A 36 28.75 16.42 -8.64
C VAL A 36 28.90 15.40 -9.77
N PHE A 37 29.61 14.32 -9.50
CA PHE A 37 29.76 13.18 -10.40
C PHE A 37 28.75 12.09 -10.03
N TRP A 38 27.88 11.72 -10.97
CA TRP A 38 26.76 10.79 -10.72
C TRP A 38 27.13 9.32 -10.94
N GLY A 39 28.30 9.05 -11.52
CA GLY A 39 28.75 7.69 -11.86
C GLY A 39 28.13 7.15 -13.16
N GLY A 40 28.86 6.27 -13.85
CA GLY A 40 28.41 5.69 -15.12
C GLY A 40 28.34 6.71 -16.27
N ASP A 41 27.30 6.57 -17.12
CA ASP A 41 27.06 7.39 -18.31
C ASP A 41 26.46 8.78 -18.01
N ASP A 42 25.99 9.02 -16.77
CA ASP A 42 25.33 10.27 -16.38
C ASP A 42 26.30 11.46 -16.15
N GLY A 43 27.61 11.21 -16.24
CA GLY A 43 28.64 12.26 -16.24
C GLY A 43 28.72 13.08 -14.95
N SER A 44 29.07 14.37 -15.09
CA SER A 44 29.18 15.33 -13.99
C SER A 44 28.37 16.58 -14.30
N ASP A 45 27.51 16.99 -13.35
CA ASP A 45 26.69 18.19 -13.46
C ASP A 45 27.05 19.20 -12.37
N LYS A 46 26.87 20.48 -12.68
CA LYS A 46 26.95 21.58 -11.70
C LYS A 46 25.59 21.75 -11.05
N ILE A 47 25.48 21.46 -9.76
CA ILE A 47 24.21 21.51 -9.02
C ILE A 47 24.32 22.48 -7.85
N SER A 48 23.22 23.20 -7.60
CA SER A 48 23.10 24.12 -6.47
C SER A 48 22.99 23.35 -5.14
N GLU A 49 23.52 23.93 -4.08
CA GLU A 49 23.39 23.40 -2.71
C GLU A 49 21.94 23.08 -2.30
N LEU A 50 20.98 23.85 -2.80
CA LEU A 50 19.55 23.69 -2.48
C LEU A 50 18.95 22.41 -3.06
N ASP A 51 19.48 21.93 -4.19
CA ASP A 51 19.03 20.74 -4.91
C ASP A 51 19.72 19.44 -4.43
N LEU A 52 20.62 19.55 -3.45
CA LEU A 52 21.38 18.44 -2.87
C LEU A 52 20.92 18.14 -1.44
N GLU A 53 21.01 16.87 -1.07
CA GLU A 53 20.86 16.40 0.30
C GLU A 53 21.96 15.38 0.64
N PRO A 54 22.41 15.29 1.90
CA PRO A 54 23.41 14.30 2.30
C PRO A 54 22.89 12.89 2.06
N TYR A 55 23.67 12.08 1.34
CA TYR A 55 23.33 10.68 1.15
C TYR A 55 23.82 9.87 2.35
N GLN A 56 22.90 9.40 3.18
CA GLN A 56 23.18 8.34 4.13
C GLN A 56 22.86 7.00 3.45
N PRO A 57 23.85 6.10 3.28
CA PRO A 57 23.56 4.78 2.76
C PRO A 57 22.59 4.08 3.72
N GLU A 58 21.37 3.86 3.26
CA GLU A 58 20.48 2.91 3.92
C GLU A 58 21.17 1.54 3.83
N ASP A 59 21.69 1.05 4.95
CA ASP A 59 22.24 -0.30 5.01
C ASP A 59 21.14 -1.25 4.52
N LYS A 60 21.48 -2.12 3.56
CA LYS A 60 20.56 -3.18 3.18
C LYS A 60 20.27 -4.02 4.42
N PRO A 61 19.04 -4.57 4.59
CA PRO A 61 18.71 -5.38 5.76
C PRO A 61 19.69 -6.52 6.03
N THR A 62 20.26 -7.10 4.96
CA THR A 62 21.31 -8.13 5.04
C THR A 62 22.63 -7.60 5.60
N GLU A 63 23.03 -6.38 5.24
CA GLU A 63 24.25 -5.76 5.74
C GLU A 63 24.11 -5.34 7.20
N SER A 64 22.96 -4.78 7.59
CA SER A 64 22.67 -4.50 9.02
C SER A 64 22.66 -5.78 9.85
N LEU A 65 22.11 -6.88 9.31
CA LEU A 65 22.12 -8.17 9.98
C LEU A 65 23.53 -8.72 10.17
N ILE A 66 24.39 -8.64 9.15
CA ILE A 66 25.79 -9.08 9.23
C ILE A 66 26.58 -8.22 10.23
N LYS A 67 26.33 -6.90 10.24
CA LYS A 67 26.97 -5.95 11.18
C LYS A 67 26.42 -6.06 12.61
N GLY A 68 25.33 -6.81 12.82
CA GLY A 68 24.66 -6.91 14.12
C GLY A 68 23.88 -5.66 14.54
N THR A 69 23.71 -4.69 13.64
CA THR A 69 22.87 -3.50 13.86
C THR A 69 21.41 -3.87 13.69
N LEU A 70 20.81 -4.34 14.79
CA LEU A 70 19.39 -4.68 14.84
C LEU A 70 18.56 -3.49 15.36
N GLY A 71 17.43 -3.23 14.71
CA GLY A 71 16.45 -2.27 15.20
C GLY A 71 15.83 -2.72 16.54
N GLY A 72 15.39 -1.76 17.34
CA GLY A 72 14.71 -2.06 18.60
C GLY A 72 13.30 -2.59 18.39
N TYR A 73 12.68 -3.08 19.47
CA TYR A 73 11.29 -3.52 19.48
C TYR A 73 10.32 -2.45 18.93
N GLN A 74 10.53 -1.18 19.29
CA GLN A 74 9.69 -0.09 18.80
C GLN A 74 9.82 0.14 17.29
N ASP A 75 11.02 0.01 16.74
CA ASP A 75 11.26 0.19 15.31
C ASP A 75 10.67 -0.96 14.52
N PHE A 76 10.77 -2.18 15.05
CA PHE A 76 10.05 -3.34 14.51
C PHE A 76 8.55 -3.11 14.47
N LEU A 77 7.94 -2.64 15.58
CA LEU A 77 6.51 -2.33 15.60
C LEU A 77 6.13 -1.24 14.60
N ARG A 78 6.93 -0.18 14.47
CA ARG A 78 6.71 0.90 13.50
C ARG A 78 6.74 0.36 12.07
N LEU A 79 7.74 -0.46 11.74
CA LEU A 79 7.85 -1.11 10.43
C LEU A 79 6.65 -2.02 10.14
N ILE A 80 6.27 -2.89 11.08
CA ILE A 80 5.11 -3.77 10.90
C ILE A 80 3.82 -2.95 10.75
N THR A 81 3.67 -1.87 11.51
CA THR A 81 2.53 -0.97 11.40
C THR A 81 2.52 -0.25 10.05
N GLN A 82 3.67 0.23 9.59
CA GLN A 82 3.81 0.84 8.26
C GLN A 82 3.47 -0.16 7.16
N GLN A 83 3.93 -1.40 7.25
CA GLN A 83 3.59 -2.45 6.28
C GLN A 83 2.10 -2.80 6.31
N ARG A 84 1.46 -2.82 7.49
CA ARG A 84 0.00 -3.01 7.63
C ARG A 84 -0.81 -1.90 6.96
N LEU A 85 -0.31 -0.67 7.01
CA LEU A 85 -0.94 0.50 6.41
C LEU A 85 -0.62 0.65 4.92
N SER A 86 0.57 0.21 4.50
CA SER A 86 1.01 0.17 3.11
C SER A 86 0.15 -0.84 2.35
N ARG A 87 -0.77 -0.33 1.53
CA ARG A 87 -1.67 -1.14 0.70
C ARG A 87 -0.96 -1.89 -0.43
N THR A 88 0.35 -1.69 -0.57
CA THR A 88 1.18 -2.25 -1.64
C THR A 88 1.35 -3.77 -1.51
N ILE A 89 1.41 -4.30 -0.28
CA ILE A 89 1.53 -5.74 -0.01
C ILE A 89 0.56 -6.10 1.12
N PRO A 90 -0.68 -6.54 0.80
CA PRO A 90 -1.62 -6.93 1.84
C PRO A 90 -1.08 -8.14 2.61
N LEU A 91 -1.00 -8.01 3.94
CA LEU A 91 -0.53 -9.11 4.78
C LEU A 91 -1.55 -10.25 4.72
N ARG A 92 -1.06 -11.49 4.51
CA ARG A 92 -1.93 -12.68 4.51
C ARG A 92 -2.64 -12.88 5.84
N ASN A 93 -1.98 -12.55 6.95
CA ASN A 93 -2.48 -12.80 8.30
C ASN A 93 -3.37 -11.69 8.86
N ASN A 94 -3.71 -10.67 8.06
CA ASN A 94 -4.58 -9.59 8.49
C ASN A 94 -5.94 -9.68 7.78
N ILE A 95 -7.03 -9.60 8.54
CA ILE A 95 -8.39 -9.53 8.00
C ILE A 95 -8.82 -8.07 8.03
N TYR A 96 -8.79 -7.42 6.87
CA TYR A 96 -9.12 -6.00 6.73
C TYR A 96 -10.63 -5.73 6.83
N ALA A 97 -11.47 -6.71 6.53
CA ALA A 97 -12.92 -6.61 6.68
C ALA A 97 -13.38 -6.60 8.15
N PHE A 98 -12.51 -6.99 9.10
CA PHE A 98 -12.83 -6.99 10.52
C PHE A 98 -13.07 -5.57 11.03
N ASN A 99 -14.25 -5.31 11.58
CA ASN A 99 -14.75 -3.97 11.98
C ASN A 99 -14.87 -2.93 10.85
N ALA A 100 -14.73 -3.31 9.58
CA ALA A 100 -14.97 -2.41 8.46
C ALA A 100 -16.46 -2.23 8.14
N SER A 101 -17.30 -3.18 8.56
CA SER A 101 -18.74 -3.19 8.32
C SER A 101 -19.55 -2.60 9.48
N ARG A 102 -20.70 -2.01 9.17
CA ARG A 102 -21.72 -1.58 10.14
C ARG A 102 -22.64 -2.75 10.54
N THR A 103 -22.04 -3.91 10.82
CA THR A 103 -22.73 -5.13 11.22
C THR A 103 -22.26 -5.56 12.61
N ARG A 104 -23.10 -6.31 13.33
CA ARG A 104 -22.65 -6.98 14.55
C ARG A 104 -21.65 -8.06 14.15
N PHE A 105 -20.56 -8.15 14.89
CA PHE A 105 -19.57 -9.20 14.68
C PHE A 105 -20.15 -10.57 15.09
N PHE A 106 -20.12 -11.51 14.15
CA PHE A 106 -20.42 -12.92 14.40
C PHE A 106 -19.28 -13.77 13.84
N PRO A 107 -18.57 -14.55 14.69
CA PRO A 107 -17.40 -15.32 14.26
C PRO A 107 -17.66 -16.26 13.07
N TYR A 108 -18.85 -16.85 13.00
CA TYR A 108 -19.19 -17.78 11.92
C TYR A 108 -19.20 -17.11 10.54
N GLN A 109 -19.55 -15.82 10.46
CA GLN A 109 -19.63 -15.06 9.20
C GLN A 109 -18.25 -14.80 8.57
N PHE A 110 -17.17 -14.98 9.35
CA PHE A 110 -15.80 -14.85 8.87
C PHE A 110 -15.20 -16.18 8.39
N LYS A 111 -15.84 -17.32 8.68
CA LYS A 111 -15.37 -18.63 8.18
C LYS A 111 -15.37 -18.68 6.64
N PRO A 112 -16.42 -18.22 5.93
CA PRO A 112 -16.38 -18.13 4.47
C PRO A 112 -15.23 -17.25 3.96
N LEU A 113 -14.99 -16.11 4.60
CA LEU A 113 -13.91 -15.19 4.24
C LEU A 113 -12.53 -15.85 4.31
N ILE A 114 -12.24 -16.52 5.43
CA ILE A 114 -10.96 -17.20 5.63
C ILE A 114 -10.78 -18.30 4.58
N LYS A 115 -11.80 -19.16 4.38
CA LYS A 115 -11.78 -20.20 3.34
C LYS A 115 -11.57 -19.63 1.94
N PHE A 116 -12.16 -18.48 1.64
CA PHE A 116 -12.01 -17.81 0.36
C PHE A 116 -10.59 -17.31 0.12
N LEU A 117 -9.94 -16.74 1.15
CA LEU A 117 -8.55 -16.27 1.07
C LEU A 117 -7.54 -17.41 0.96
N ASP A 118 -7.85 -18.57 1.55
CA ASP A 118 -7.02 -19.77 1.49
C ASP A 118 -7.25 -20.59 0.19
N SER A 119 -8.30 -20.29 -0.56
CA SER A 119 -8.62 -20.97 -1.82
C SER A 119 -7.69 -20.52 -2.95
N PRO A 120 -7.00 -21.43 -3.65
CA PRO A 120 -6.11 -21.08 -4.77
C PRO A 120 -6.83 -20.27 -5.86
N ASP A 121 -8.04 -20.70 -6.22
CA ASP A 121 -8.82 -20.10 -7.31
C ASP A 121 -9.76 -18.98 -6.87
N HIS A 122 -9.79 -18.62 -5.57
CA HIS A 122 -10.73 -17.64 -5.01
C HIS A 122 -12.19 -17.94 -5.40
N ARG A 123 -12.62 -19.21 -5.28
CA ARG A 123 -13.98 -19.67 -5.56
C ARG A 123 -14.55 -20.32 -4.31
N LEU A 124 -15.77 -19.92 -3.93
CA LEU A 124 -16.41 -20.43 -2.72
C LEU A 124 -17.92 -20.59 -2.93
N LEU A 125 -18.46 -21.69 -2.43
CA LEU A 125 -19.90 -21.91 -2.30
C LEU A 125 -20.29 -21.77 -0.82
N ILE A 126 -21.24 -20.87 -0.54
CA ILE A 126 -21.76 -20.60 0.81
C ILE A 126 -23.14 -21.27 0.95
N CYS A 127 -23.21 -22.32 1.77
CA CYS A 127 -24.39 -23.18 1.93
C CYS A 127 -24.92 -23.20 3.37
N ASP A 128 -24.79 -22.11 4.12
CA ASP A 128 -25.33 -22.05 5.49
C ASP A 128 -26.87 -22.12 5.52
N GLU A 129 -27.48 -22.01 6.68
CA GLU A 129 -28.95 -21.92 6.79
C GLU A 129 -29.50 -20.57 6.28
N VAL A 130 -30.82 -20.54 6.03
CA VAL A 130 -31.54 -19.33 5.64
C VAL A 130 -31.55 -18.35 6.83
N GLY A 131 -31.23 -17.08 6.58
CA GLY A 131 -31.26 -16.04 7.62
C GLY A 131 -29.93 -15.80 8.36
N LEU A 132 -28.91 -16.63 8.17
CA LEU A 132 -27.59 -16.45 8.80
C LEU A 132 -26.72 -15.33 8.20
N GLY A 133 -27.22 -14.67 7.15
CA GLY A 133 -26.59 -13.48 6.59
C GLY A 133 -25.61 -13.76 5.45
N LYS A 134 -25.94 -14.67 4.52
CA LYS A 134 -25.13 -14.93 3.32
C LYS A 134 -24.76 -13.67 2.53
N THR A 135 -25.69 -12.71 2.44
CA THR A 135 -25.41 -11.41 1.80
C THR A 135 -24.29 -10.66 2.52
N ILE A 136 -24.28 -10.73 3.86
CA ILE A 136 -23.26 -10.11 4.70
C ILE A 136 -21.93 -10.84 4.52
N GLU A 137 -21.92 -12.17 4.49
CA GLU A 137 -20.70 -12.97 4.27
C GLU A 137 -20.07 -12.69 2.90
N ALA A 138 -20.88 -12.67 1.83
CA ALA A 138 -20.43 -12.26 0.50
C ALA A 138 -19.91 -10.81 0.49
N GLY A 139 -20.58 -9.95 1.25
CA GLY A 139 -20.15 -8.59 1.49
C GLY A 139 -18.81 -8.45 2.21
N LEU A 140 -18.55 -9.25 3.24
CA LEU A 140 -17.27 -9.26 3.96
C LEU A 140 -16.13 -9.69 3.03
N ILE A 141 -16.37 -10.65 2.14
CA ILE A 141 -15.43 -11.05 1.07
C ILE A 141 -15.17 -9.86 0.14
N LEU A 142 -16.20 -9.15 -0.29
CA LEU A 142 -16.04 -7.96 -1.12
C LEU A 142 -15.21 -6.87 -0.42
N THR A 143 -15.53 -6.55 0.83
CA THR A 143 -14.81 -5.54 1.61
C THR A 143 -13.34 -5.90 1.78
N GLU A 144 -13.03 -7.17 2.02
CA GLU A 144 -11.66 -7.67 2.09
C GLU A 144 -10.92 -7.49 0.76
N LEU A 145 -11.55 -7.91 -0.35
CA LEU A 145 -10.96 -7.80 -1.69
C LEU A 145 -10.71 -6.35 -2.12
N ARG A 146 -11.62 -5.43 -1.75
CA ARG A 146 -11.44 -3.99 -1.94
C ARG A 146 -10.27 -3.46 -1.12
N ALA A 147 -10.15 -3.84 0.15
CA ALA A 147 -9.04 -3.43 1.01
C ALA A 147 -7.68 -3.94 0.49
N ARG A 148 -7.67 -5.14 -0.09
CA ARG A 148 -6.49 -5.75 -0.75
C ARG A 148 -6.23 -5.20 -2.16
N GLN A 149 -7.07 -4.32 -2.68
CA GLN A 149 -6.99 -3.74 -4.03
C GLN A 149 -6.99 -4.75 -5.19
N THR A 150 -7.50 -5.97 -4.96
CA THR A 150 -7.52 -7.05 -5.97
C THR A 150 -8.72 -6.97 -6.91
N VAL A 151 -9.77 -6.23 -6.52
CA VAL A 151 -11.03 -6.15 -7.29
C VAL A 151 -11.36 -4.71 -7.68
N ARG A 152 -11.54 -4.49 -8.99
CA ARG A 152 -11.96 -3.22 -9.57
C ARG A 152 -13.46 -3.17 -9.88
N ARG A 153 -14.01 -4.28 -10.39
CA ARG A 153 -15.40 -4.41 -10.85
C ARG A 153 -16.04 -5.63 -10.19
N VAL A 154 -17.29 -5.50 -9.79
CA VAL A 154 -18.05 -6.52 -9.08
C VAL A 154 -19.40 -6.67 -9.75
N ILE A 155 -19.84 -7.90 -9.96
CA ILE A 155 -21.19 -8.22 -10.44
C ILE A 155 -21.87 -9.13 -9.42
N VAL A 156 -23.11 -8.79 -9.08
CA VAL A 156 -23.98 -9.64 -8.26
C VAL A 156 -25.13 -10.10 -9.15
N VAL A 157 -25.18 -11.41 -9.41
CA VAL A 157 -26.28 -12.02 -10.16
C VAL A 157 -27.28 -12.58 -9.15
N CYS A 158 -28.51 -12.07 -9.19
CA CYS A 158 -29.59 -12.52 -8.31
C CYS A 158 -30.95 -12.41 -9.01
N PRO A 159 -31.96 -13.15 -8.55
CA PRO A 159 -33.36 -12.95 -8.97
C PRO A 159 -33.79 -11.48 -8.82
N ALA A 160 -34.59 -10.98 -9.76
CA ALA A 160 -34.96 -9.56 -9.85
C ALA A 160 -35.63 -9.00 -8.58
N ASN A 161 -36.40 -9.84 -7.87
CA ASN A 161 -37.04 -9.48 -6.60
C ASN A 161 -36.05 -9.29 -5.44
N LEU A 162 -34.85 -9.87 -5.52
CA LEU A 162 -33.80 -9.75 -4.51
C LEU A 162 -32.84 -8.59 -4.77
N SER A 163 -32.76 -8.07 -6.01
CA SER A 163 -31.82 -7.00 -6.37
C SER A 163 -31.95 -5.74 -5.50
N PRO A 164 -33.16 -5.24 -5.16
CA PRO A 164 -33.31 -4.09 -4.26
C PRO A 164 -32.77 -4.38 -2.84
N LYS A 165 -32.98 -5.60 -2.34
CA LYS A 165 -32.49 -6.02 -1.02
C LYS A 165 -30.97 -6.08 -0.98
N TRP A 166 -30.34 -6.68 -1.99
CA TRP A 166 -28.88 -6.70 -2.12
C TRP A 166 -28.29 -5.29 -2.13
N ARG A 167 -28.82 -4.40 -2.97
CA ARG A 167 -28.35 -3.01 -3.04
C ARG A 167 -28.49 -2.31 -1.69
N LEU A 168 -29.62 -2.48 -1.00
CA LEU A 168 -29.85 -1.86 0.31
C LEU A 168 -28.90 -2.40 1.38
N GLU A 169 -28.72 -3.73 1.45
CA GLU A 169 -27.84 -4.36 2.44
C GLU A 169 -26.38 -3.96 2.22
N LEU A 170 -25.88 -4.03 0.98
CA LEU A 170 -24.51 -3.63 0.65
C LEU A 170 -24.25 -2.15 0.92
N LYS A 171 -25.18 -1.26 0.55
CA LYS A 171 -25.05 0.18 0.84
C LYS A 171 -25.11 0.47 2.34
N LYS A 172 -26.10 -0.07 3.06
CA LYS A 172 -26.33 0.25 4.48
C LYS A 172 -25.29 -0.37 5.39
N ARG A 173 -24.87 -1.61 5.12
CA ARG A 173 -24.00 -2.38 6.01
C ARG A 173 -22.52 -2.23 5.65
N LEU A 174 -22.19 -2.05 4.38
CA LEU A 174 -20.81 -2.07 3.89
C LEU A 174 -20.40 -0.76 3.20
N GLY A 175 -21.34 0.14 2.94
CA GLY A 175 -21.05 1.40 2.25
C GLY A 175 -20.79 1.22 0.75
N GLU A 176 -21.10 0.06 0.18
CA GLU A 176 -20.87 -0.23 -1.24
C GLU A 176 -22.08 0.20 -2.07
N GLU A 177 -21.84 0.98 -3.12
CA GLU A 177 -22.89 1.43 -4.04
C GLU A 177 -22.94 0.54 -5.27
N PHE A 178 -24.14 0.03 -5.57
CA PHE A 178 -24.42 -0.85 -6.70
C PHE A 178 -25.55 -0.29 -7.56
N ASP A 179 -25.33 -0.28 -8.87
CA ASP A 179 -26.35 0.02 -9.85
C ASP A 179 -27.11 -1.23 -10.25
N ILE A 180 -28.44 -1.13 -10.24
CA ILE A 180 -29.31 -2.20 -10.75
C ILE A 180 -29.40 -2.04 -12.27
N LEU A 181 -28.84 -3.01 -12.97
CA LEU A 181 -28.92 -3.13 -14.42
C LEU A 181 -30.19 -3.92 -14.80
N SER A 182 -30.94 -3.40 -15.76
CA SER A 182 -32.09 -4.07 -16.36
C SER A 182 -31.95 -4.03 -17.89
N ALA A 183 -32.70 -4.88 -18.60
CA ALA A 183 -32.67 -4.92 -20.05
C ALA A 183 -33.01 -3.57 -20.73
N GLN A 184 -33.76 -2.70 -20.04
CA GLN A 184 -34.08 -1.34 -20.53
C GLN A 184 -32.96 -0.32 -20.36
N LYS A 185 -31.92 -0.65 -19.57
CA LYS A 185 -30.75 0.21 -19.33
C LYS A 185 -29.51 -0.24 -20.13
N PHE A 186 -29.67 -1.22 -21.02
CA PHE A 186 -28.65 -1.68 -21.96
C PHE A 186 -28.84 -1.06 -23.33
#